data_AF-A0A3D3EQ83-F1
#
_entry.id   AF-A0A3D3EQ83-F1
#
_cell.length_a   1.000
_cell.length_b   1.000
_cell.length_c   1.000
_cell.angle_alpha   90.00
_cell.angle_beta   90.00
_cell.angle_gamma   90.00
#
_symmetry.space_group_name_H-M   'P 1'
#
loop_
_entity.id
_entity.type
_entity.pdbx_description
1 polymer ?
#
loop_
_entity_poly.entity_id
_entity_poly.type
_entity_poly.pdbx_seq_one_letter_code
_entity_poly.pdbx_strand_id
1 'polypeptide(L)' 'MAAISKNKRKLKISNGIIYLVLSLWAITTIFPFVWIINNSFKPSREVINHSFSLPSQFTMQNYINAFDKLNIL' A
#
# COMPACT_ATOMS: atom_id res chain seq x y z
N MET A 1 -37.30 12.45 45.22
CA MET A 1 -35.90 12.31 44.78
C MET A 1 -35.89 11.52 43.47
N ALA A 2 -35.93 12.21 42.32
CA ALA A 2 -36.02 11.56 41.01
C ALA A 2 -34.61 11.38 40.42
N ALA A 3 -34.25 10.13 40.11
CA ALA A 3 -32.97 9.81 39.50
C ALA A 3 -32.91 10.31 38.06
N ILE A 4 -31.93 11.17 37.76
CA ILE A 4 -31.68 11.71 36.42
C ILE A 4 -31.06 10.61 35.56
N SER A 5 -31.82 10.10 34.59
CA SER A 5 -31.33 9.19 33.55
C SER A 5 -30.31 9.91 32.66
N LYS A 6 -29.02 9.65 32.86
CA LYS A 6 -27.94 10.13 31.96
C LYS A 6 -28.00 9.34 30.65
N ASN A 7 -28.70 9.89 29.67
CA ASN A 7 -28.70 9.39 28.31
C ASN A 7 -27.29 9.56 27.69
N LYS A 8 -26.53 8.46 27.58
CA LYS A 8 -25.24 8.46 26.87
C LYS A 8 -25.52 8.54 25.37
N ARG A 9 -25.52 9.74 24.81
CA ARG A 9 -25.56 9.93 23.34
C ARG A 9 -24.37 9.19 22.73
N LYS A 10 -24.63 8.09 22.02
CA LYS A 10 -23.60 7.42 21.21
C LYS A 10 -23.15 8.42 20.14
N LEU A 11 -21.85 8.71 20.08
CA LEU A 11 -21.29 9.56 19.04
C LEU A 11 -21.56 8.88 17.69
N LYS A 12 -22.41 9.50 16.86
CA LYS A 12 -22.65 9.06 15.49
C LYS A 12 -21.52 9.62 14.64
N ILE A 13 -20.53 8.80 14.33
CA ILE A 13 -19.47 9.16 13.38
C ILE A 13 -20.13 9.33 12.01
N SER A 14 -19.90 10.46 11.35
CA SER A 14 -20.42 10.71 10.00
C SER A 14 -19.77 9.74 9.01
N ASN A 15 -20.56 9.21 8.07
CA ASN A 15 -20.06 8.30 7.01
C ASN A 15 -18.87 8.90 6.24
N GLY A 16 -18.79 10.23 6.11
CA GLY A 16 -17.64 10.90 5.48
C GLY A 16 -16.32 10.66 6.21
N ILE A 17 -16.32 10.64 7.54
CA ILE A 17 -15.11 10.35 8.35
C ILE A 17 -14.73 8.87 8.21
N ILE A 18 -15.73 7.98 8.20
CA ILE A 18 -15.51 6.54 8.00
C ILE A 18 -14.85 6.30 6.65
N TYR A 19 -15.38 6.87 5.57
CA TYR A 19 -14.79 6.72 4.25
C TYR A 19 -13.41 7.34 4.14
N LEU A 20 -13.16 8.50 4.75
CA LEU A 20 -11.82 9.10 4.79
C LEU A 20 -10.80 8.14 5.42
N VAL A 21 -11.13 7.59 6.59
CA VAL A 21 -10.26 6.63 7.30
C VAL A 21 -10.04 5.36 6.46
N LEU A 22 -11.11 4.83 5.85
CA LEU A 22 -11.01 3.65 4.99
C LEU A 22 -10.18 3.91 3.73
N SER A 23 -10.29 5.08 3.11
CA SER A 23 -9.49 5.47 1.96
C SER A 23 -8.01 5.59 2.31
N LEU A 24 -7.67 6.21 3.45
CA LEU A 24 -6.29 6.28 3.94
C LEU A 24 -5.73 4.88 4.21
N TRP A 25 -6.53 4.01 4.85
CA TRP A 25 -6.16 2.63 5.10
C TRP A 25 -5.93 1.84 3.80
N ALA A 26 -6.79 2.02 2.80
CA ALA A 26 -6.63 1.41 1.48
C ALA A 26 -5.32 1.86 0.81
N ILE A 27 -4.99 3.16 0.84
CA ILE A 27 -3.73 3.69 0.28
C ILE A 27 -2.53 3.02 0.94
N THR A 28 -2.50 2.91 2.27
CA THR A 28 -1.39 2.25 2.98
C THR A 28 -1.23 0.79 2.60
N THR A 29 -2.33 0.11 2.25
CA THR A 29 -2.33 -1.31 1.87
C THR A 29 -1.91 -1.50 0.41
N ILE A 30 -2.35 -0.61 -0.49
CA ILE A 30 -2.05 -0.69 -1.92
C ILE A 30 -0.62 -0.24 -2.23
N PHE A 31 -0.11 0.74 -1.49
CA PHE A 31 1.23 1.31 -1.69
C PHE A 31 2.36 0.27 -1.82
N PRO A 32 2.53 -0.73 -0.93
CA PRO A 32 3.60 -1.72 -1.05
C PRO A 32 3.52 -2.54 -2.34
N PHE A 33 2.32 -2.85 -2.84
CA PHE A 33 2.17 -3.59 -4.10
C PHE A 33 2.59 -2.75 -5.30
N VAL A 34 2.16 -1.49 -5.35
CA VAL A 34 2.59 -0.54 -6.40
C VAL A 34 4.10 -0.35 -6.37
N TRP A 35 4.68 -0.26 -5.16
CA TRP A 35 6.12 -0.16 -4.97
C TRP A 35 6.87 -1.40 -5.49
N ILE A 36 6.39 -2.61 -5.20
CA ILE A 36 6.98 -3.87 -5.70
C ILE A 36 6.94 -3.90 -7.23
N ILE A 37 5.79 -3.59 -7.83
CA ILE A 37 5.62 -3.57 -9.30
C ILE A 37 6.54 -2.52 -9.94
N ASN A 38 6.64 -1.33 -9.36
CA ASN A 38 7.53 -0.29 -9.87
C ASN A 38 9.01 -0.71 -9.80
N ASN A 39 9.42 -1.38 -8.72
CA ASN A 39 10.81 -1.84 -8.56
C ASN A 39 11.13 -3.09 -9.40
N SER A 40 10.14 -3.93 -9.73
CA SER A 40 10.37 -5.09 -10.61
C SER A 40 10.79 -4.69 -12.03
N PHE A 41 10.40 -3.49 -12.48
CA PHE A 41 10.81 -2.94 -13.77
C PHE A 41 12.12 -2.11 -13.75
N LYS A 42 12.83 -2.06 -12.62
CA LYS A 42 14.07 -1.27 -12.46
C LYS A 42 15.33 -2.13 -12.52
N PRO A 43 16.46 -1.58 -13.00
CA PRO A 43 17.77 -2.17 -12.78
C PRO A 43 18.06 -2.35 -11.29
N SER A 44 18.72 -3.44 -10.88
CA SER A 44 18.91 -3.79 -9.46
C SER A 44 19.62 -2.71 -8.63
N ARG A 45 20.53 -1.94 -9.23
CA ARG A 45 21.20 -0.79 -8.60
C ARG A 45 20.24 0.35 -8.23
N GLU A 46 19.18 0.55 -9.02
CA GLU A 46 18.20 1.64 -8.82
C GLU A 46 17.16 1.28 -7.77
N VAL A 47 16.89 -0.01 -7.56
CA VAL A 47 16.03 -0.49 -6.48
C VAL A 47 16.58 -0.07 -5.10
N ILE A 48 17.91 -0.05 -4.94
CA ILE A 48 18.57 0.31 -3.68
C ILE A 48 18.76 1.83 -3.55
N ASN A 49 19.25 2.49 -4.61
CA ASN A 49 19.62 3.90 -4.55
C ASN A 49 18.43 4.87 -4.74
N HIS A 50 17.38 4.42 -5.44
CA HIS A 50 16.22 5.24 -5.81
C HIS A 50 14.91 4.44 -5.70
N SER A 51 14.65 3.84 -4.53
CA SER A 51 13.55 2.87 -4.33
C SER A 51 12.15 3.44 -4.62
N PHE A 52 11.91 4.72 -4.32
CA PHE A 52 10.60 5.36 -4.46
C PHE A 52 10.39 6.16 -5.75
N SER A 53 11.44 6.33 -6.57
CA SER A 53 11.30 7.02 -7.86
C SER A 53 10.60 6.13 -8.90
N LEU A 54 10.20 6.69 -10.04
CA LEU A 54 9.91 5.87 -11.22
C LEU A 54 11.22 5.29 -11.80
N PRO A 55 11.17 4.20 -12.60
CA PRO A 55 12.35 3.67 -13.29
C PRO A 55 12.96 4.73 -14.21
N SER A 56 14.27 4.96 -14.09
CA SER A 56 14.98 5.81 -15.06
C SER A 56 15.12 5.11 -16.41
N GLN A 57 15.25 3.78 -16.36
CA GLN A 57 15.18 2.89 -17.51
C GLN A 57 14.24 1.74 -17.19
N PHE A 58 13.26 1.52 -18.05
CA PHE A 58 12.35 0.39 -17.95
C PHE A 58 13.05 -0.89 -18.40
N THR A 59 12.95 -1.96 -17.63
CA THR A 59 13.52 -3.27 -17.99
C THR A 59 12.67 -4.44 -17.52
N MET A 60 12.60 -5.48 -18.34
CA MET A 60 12.00 -6.78 -18.00
C MET A 60 13.04 -7.79 -17.50
N GLN A 61 14.31 -7.40 -17.39
CA GLN A 61 15.41 -8.31 -17.09
C GLN A 61 15.21 -9.04 -15.76
N ASN A 62 14.59 -8.41 -14.76
CA ASN A 62 14.30 -9.08 -13.48
C ASN A 62 13.31 -10.24 -13.63
N TYR A 63 12.31 -10.11 -14.51
CA TYR A 63 11.38 -11.19 -14.81
C TYR A 63 12.09 -12.33 -15.55
N ILE A 64 12.83 -12.00 -16.62
CA ILE A 64 13.63 -12.97 -17.38
C ILE A 64 14.56 -13.74 -16.43
N ASN A 65 15.34 -13.01 -15.62
CA ASN A 65 16.23 -13.60 -14.62
C ASN A 65 15.50 -14.47 -13.61
N ALA A 66 14.30 -14.08 -13.18
CA ALA A 66 13.51 -14.86 -12.23
C ALA A 66 13.06 -16.19 -12.85
N PHE A 67 12.60 -16.18 -14.11
CA PHE A 67 12.19 -17.38 -14.84
C PHE A 67 13.37 -18.26 -15.27
N ASP A 68 14.51 -17.67 -15.63
CA ASP A 68 15.72 -18.40 -15.99
C ASP A 68 16.39 -19.06 -14.78
N LYS A 69 16.33 -18.40 -13.61
CA LYS A 69 16.89 -18.91 -12.34
C LYS A 69 15.89 -19.74 -11.54
N LEU A 70 14.66 -19.89 -12.03
CA LEU A 70 13.64 -20.74 -11.44
C LEU A 70 14.04 -22.21 -11.65
N ASN A 71 14.93 -22.72 -10.81
CA ASN A 71 15.10 -24.16 -10.61
C ASN A 71 13.94 -24.67 -9.75
N ILE A 72 12.80 -24.89 -10.40
CA ILE A 72 11.67 -25.66 -9.84
C ILE A 72 11.85 -27.13 -10.21
N LEU A 73 12.93 -27.75 -9.70
CA LEU A 73 13.21 -29.18 -9.72
C LEU A 73 13.96 -29.55 -8.44
#